data_AF-A0A6H1N505-F1
#
_entry.id   AF-A0A6H1N505-F1
#
_cell.length_a   1.000
_cell.length_b   1.000
_cell.length_c   1.000
_cell.angle_alpha   90.00
_cell.angle_beta   90.00
_cell.angle_gamma   90.00
#
_symmetry.space_group_name_H-M   'P 1'
#
loop_
_entity.id
_entity.type
_entity.pdbx_description
1 polymer ?
#
loop_
_entity_poly.entity_id
_entity_poly.type
_entity_poly.pdbx_seq_one_letter_code
_entity_poly.pdbx_strand_id
1 'polypeptide(L)'
;MQTWRQLALFVCAVALGLVALHHPRSHEDVVDATQFSIAFFATLLTGEAVIFALTFSAASSWPSLRAIDSHIAFREWVLIGWFAALFTACGLLGDDAASATYGALLFLLANIFGIFSFIQLFGLASIGGRNRLLRRTLAGALARQGTGFGSFFYELENDPVINSYLGTVSQAGTSNDPTAIRNLVDQLVEAEVPPAAAEDAITVHLDVLHRLSRATLAGGADPVQVSACAHALIDSVIRHCRRLPDPAPPLGALSRYLAWLANTALLMSVRGVASNRAARELVALTTDARLKILRCVDPDPKSATTRDELGTIFTKPLQVLLWSGDFTEFHGAHQASALYGAYEILTGTKFMGNYWDGASILTQLRQALYGDTDVLSTPEAVASRAAFGSPEEYDHFWALVTVTALATLRDTRLPHPPELVRPEFTPDHQLLGAYLRTFATHRYFATAVQGREALLSLVSRADAPGSPAAEILRARGSNTYRVPAPLVEPNQRPAAMVLAIACRLAPLVPGDDDTELRAFLASLPSPALTAAARLAARILPGAAAESDPMEAITVGLKVLQLIGAHTREGT
;
A
#
# COMPACT_ATOMS: atom_id res chain seq x y z
N MET A 1 -19.41 4.96 -22.85
CA MET A 1 -20.17 6.20 -23.13
C MET A 1 -19.91 6.77 -24.52
N GLN A 2 -18.65 6.87 -24.97
CA GLN A 2 -18.32 7.39 -26.31
C GLN A 2 -19.01 6.64 -27.46
N THR A 3 -19.07 5.30 -27.39
CA THR A 3 -19.73 4.44 -28.40
C THR A 3 -21.24 4.70 -28.51
N TRP A 4 -21.93 4.90 -27.40
CA TRP A 4 -23.36 5.22 -27.39
C TRP A 4 -23.65 6.62 -27.96
N ARG A 5 -22.79 7.60 -27.67
CA ARG A 5 -22.89 8.95 -28.24
C ARG A 5 -22.69 8.93 -29.75
N GLN A 6 -21.66 8.23 -30.23
CA GLN A 6 -21.39 8.08 -31.66
C GLN A 6 -22.52 7.33 -32.38
N LEU A 7 -23.06 6.28 -31.76
CA LEU A 7 -24.22 5.56 -32.29
C LEU A 7 -25.46 6.45 -32.37
N ALA A 8 -25.78 7.22 -31.33
CA ALA A 8 -26.90 8.14 -31.33
C ALA A 8 -26.73 9.22 -32.41
N LEU A 9 -25.53 9.79 -32.53
CA LEU A 9 -25.20 10.79 -33.55
C LEU A 9 -25.32 10.21 -34.96
N PHE A 10 -24.86 8.98 -35.18
CA PHE A 10 -25.01 8.26 -36.45
C PHE A 10 -26.49 8.01 -36.79
N VAL A 11 -27.28 7.48 -35.84
CA VAL A 11 -28.71 7.21 -36.04
C VAL A 11 -29.48 8.50 -36.35
N CYS A 12 -29.20 9.59 -35.63
CA CYS A 12 -29.79 10.90 -35.90
C CYS A 12 -29.40 11.41 -37.30
N ALA A 13 -28.13 11.33 -37.69
CA ALA A 13 -27.67 11.74 -39.01
C ALA A 13 -28.38 10.95 -40.13
N VAL A 14 -28.49 9.62 -40.01
CA VAL A 14 -29.20 8.77 -40.97
C VAL A 14 -30.68 9.14 -41.05
N ALA A 15 -31.34 9.35 -39.91
CA ALA A 15 -32.74 9.76 -39.88
C ALA A 15 -32.96 11.12 -40.57
N LEU A 16 -32.07 12.09 -40.33
CA LEU A 16 -32.13 13.40 -40.99
C LEU A 16 -31.88 13.28 -42.51
N GLY A 17 -31.03 12.35 -42.94
CA GLY A 17 -30.84 12.04 -44.36
C GLY A 17 -32.12 11.51 -45.02
N LEU A 18 -32.82 10.59 -44.35
CA LEU A 18 -34.12 10.10 -44.83
C LEU A 18 -35.16 11.21 -44.90
N VAL A 19 -35.20 12.13 -43.92
CA VAL A 19 -36.09 13.29 -43.93
C VAL A 19 -35.77 14.22 -45.11
N ALA A 20 -34.51 14.52 -45.35
CA ALA A 20 -34.09 15.39 -46.44
C ALA A 20 -34.42 14.81 -47.83
N LEU A 21 -34.34 13.48 -47.99
CA LEU A 21 -34.71 12.79 -49.22
C LEU A 21 -36.22 12.82 -49.48
N HIS A 22 -37.05 12.68 -48.44
CA HIS A 22 -38.52 12.66 -48.59
C HIS A 22 -39.14 14.06 -48.61
N HIS A 23 -38.46 15.05 -48.03
CA HIS A 23 -38.97 16.41 -47.87
C HIS A 23 -37.89 17.47 -48.17
N PRO A 24 -37.40 17.57 -49.43
CA PRO A 24 -36.46 18.61 -49.82
C PRO A 24 -37.10 20.00 -49.68
N ARG A 25 -36.31 20.97 -49.23
CA ARG A 25 -36.70 22.38 -49.07
C ARG A 25 -36.14 23.24 -50.19
N SER A 26 -36.74 24.40 -50.37
CA SER A 26 -36.26 25.39 -51.35
C SER A 26 -34.88 25.91 -50.94
N HIS A 27 -34.07 26.33 -51.91
CA HIS A 27 -32.75 26.89 -51.61
C HIS A 27 -32.82 28.17 -50.76
N GLU A 28 -33.88 28.98 -50.91
CA GLU A 28 -34.10 30.17 -50.07
C GLU A 28 -34.30 29.77 -48.60
N ASP A 29 -35.19 28.79 -48.32
CA ASP A 29 -35.42 28.29 -46.97
C ASP A 29 -34.15 27.69 -46.33
N VAL A 30 -33.35 26.97 -47.14
CA VAL A 30 -32.08 26.37 -46.70
C VAL A 30 -31.07 27.45 -46.37
N VAL A 31 -30.93 28.48 -47.21
CA VAL A 31 -29.98 29.58 -46.98
C VAL A 31 -30.35 30.32 -45.69
N ASP A 32 -31.62 30.66 -45.49
CA ASP A 32 -32.08 31.37 -44.29
C ASP A 32 -31.83 30.56 -43.01
N ALA A 33 -32.16 29.26 -43.02
CA ALA A 33 -31.93 28.37 -41.87
C ALA A 33 -30.43 28.15 -41.57
N THR A 34 -29.61 28.10 -42.62
CA THR A 34 -28.18 27.81 -42.49
C THR A 34 -27.39 29.04 -42.04
N GLN A 35 -27.77 30.26 -42.45
CA GLN A 35 -27.11 31.49 -42.01
C GLN A 35 -27.13 31.63 -40.47
N PHE A 36 -28.29 31.47 -39.85
CA PHE A 36 -28.40 31.48 -38.40
C PHE A 36 -27.60 30.33 -37.76
N SER A 37 -27.72 29.13 -38.32
CA SER A 37 -27.07 27.94 -37.77
C SER A 37 -25.55 28.02 -37.82
N ILE A 38 -24.96 28.58 -38.88
CA ILE A 38 -23.53 28.83 -39.01
C ILE A 38 -23.07 29.90 -38.02
N ALA A 39 -23.81 31.00 -37.89
CA ALA A 39 -23.47 32.07 -36.95
C ALA A 39 -23.49 31.55 -35.50
N PHE A 40 -24.48 30.74 -35.14
CA PHE A 40 -24.56 30.11 -33.83
C PHE A 40 -23.44 29.09 -33.60
N PHE A 41 -23.14 28.23 -34.58
CA PHE A 41 -22.02 27.30 -34.53
C PHE A 41 -20.67 28.01 -34.31
N ALA A 42 -20.41 29.08 -35.08
CA ALA A 42 -19.19 29.88 -34.96
C ALA A 42 -19.08 30.59 -33.60
N THR A 43 -20.21 31.05 -33.05
CA THR A 43 -20.28 31.65 -31.72
C THR A 43 -19.92 30.64 -30.63
N LEU A 44 -20.49 29.43 -30.70
CA LEU A 44 -20.13 28.34 -29.77
C LEU A 44 -18.66 27.97 -29.88
N LEU A 45 -18.13 27.86 -31.11
CA LEU A 45 -16.73 27.49 -31.35
C LEU A 45 -15.76 28.52 -30.76
N THR A 46 -16.09 29.80 -30.93
CA THR A 46 -15.31 30.91 -30.36
C THR A 46 -15.38 30.88 -28.83
N GLY A 47 -16.58 30.69 -28.26
CA GLY A 47 -16.76 30.58 -26.81
C GLY A 47 -15.98 29.43 -26.20
N GLU A 48 -16.01 28.25 -26.83
CA GLU A 48 -15.22 27.10 -26.38
C GLU A 48 -13.72 27.35 -26.45
N ALA A 49 -13.23 27.97 -27.54
CA ALA A 49 -11.81 28.30 -27.68
C ALA A 49 -11.34 29.26 -26.58
N VAL A 50 -12.14 30.25 -26.21
CA VAL A 50 -11.83 31.20 -25.12
C VAL A 50 -11.81 30.49 -23.76
N ILE A 51 -12.86 29.72 -23.43
CA ILE A 51 -12.90 28.98 -22.16
C ILE A 51 -11.70 28.04 -22.08
N PHE A 52 -11.40 27.33 -23.17
CA PHE A 52 -10.31 26.38 -23.21
C PHE A 52 -8.94 27.06 -22.98
N ALA A 53 -8.69 28.18 -23.66
CA ALA A 53 -7.45 28.94 -23.52
C ALA A 53 -7.24 29.52 -22.12
N LEU A 54 -8.33 29.95 -21.44
CA LEU A 54 -8.26 30.50 -20.09
C LEU A 54 -8.16 29.43 -19.00
N THR A 55 -8.77 28.25 -19.24
CA THR A 55 -8.93 27.22 -18.21
C THR A 55 -7.82 26.18 -18.23
N PHE A 56 -7.29 25.85 -19.42
CA PHE A 56 -6.35 24.74 -19.58
C PHE A 56 -4.98 25.25 -20.03
N SER A 57 -3.96 24.94 -19.24
CA SER A 57 -2.57 25.15 -19.64
C SER A 57 -2.12 24.00 -20.52
N ALA A 58 -1.56 24.30 -21.70
CA ALA A 58 -0.94 23.33 -22.59
C ALA A 58 0.27 22.61 -21.94
N ALA A 59 0.84 23.18 -20.88
CA ALA A 59 1.91 22.56 -20.10
C ALA A 59 1.40 21.56 -19.04
N SER A 60 0.09 21.52 -18.77
CA SER A 60 -0.49 20.57 -17.83
C SER A 60 -0.78 19.24 -18.54
N SER A 61 -0.11 18.18 -18.12
CA SER A 61 -0.36 16.82 -18.62
C SER A 61 -1.61 16.17 -17.99
N TRP A 62 -2.17 16.78 -16.93
CA TRP A 62 -3.27 16.26 -16.11
C TRP A 62 -4.37 17.33 -15.86
N PRO A 63 -5.51 17.28 -16.56
CA PRO A 63 -5.95 16.26 -17.52
C PRO A 63 -5.28 16.38 -18.89
N SER A 64 -5.16 15.27 -19.61
CA SER A 64 -4.72 15.29 -21.01
C SER A 64 -5.79 15.89 -21.93
N LEU A 65 -5.37 16.49 -23.05
CA LEU A 65 -6.31 17.05 -24.05
C LEU A 65 -7.29 16.00 -24.59
N ARG A 66 -6.86 14.74 -24.72
CA ARG A 66 -7.73 13.63 -25.14
C ARG A 66 -8.81 13.33 -24.10
N ALA A 67 -8.50 13.43 -22.81
CA ALA A 67 -9.48 13.24 -21.74
C ALA A 67 -10.53 14.35 -21.77
N ILE A 68 -10.11 15.60 -21.97
CA ILE A 68 -11.02 16.75 -22.11
C ILE A 68 -11.93 16.55 -23.33
N ASP A 69 -11.35 16.29 -24.51
CA ASP A 69 -12.06 16.05 -25.76
C ASP A 69 -13.08 14.91 -25.66
N SER A 70 -12.68 13.76 -25.12
CA SER A 70 -13.59 12.62 -24.95
C SER A 70 -14.80 12.95 -24.07
N HIS A 71 -14.60 13.78 -23.04
CA HIS A 71 -15.66 14.26 -22.16
C HIS A 71 -16.63 15.16 -22.93
N ILE A 72 -16.13 16.27 -23.48
CA ILE A 72 -16.96 17.33 -24.07
C ILE A 72 -17.51 16.98 -25.46
N ALA A 73 -17.01 15.94 -26.14
CA ALA A 73 -17.41 15.57 -27.51
C ALA A 73 -16.95 16.52 -28.61
N PHE A 74 -15.86 17.26 -28.38
CA PHE A 74 -15.44 18.33 -29.28
C PHE A 74 -15.19 17.83 -30.71
N ARG A 75 -14.45 16.73 -30.87
CA ARG A 75 -14.21 16.13 -32.19
C ARG A 75 -15.49 15.72 -32.89
N GLU A 76 -16.40 15.04 -32.20
CA GLU A 76 -17.65 14.60 -32.82
C GLU A 76 -18.51 15.80 -33.26
N TRP A 77 -18.52 16.88 -32.46
CA TRP A 77 -19.22 18.12 -32.79
C TRP A 77 -18.61 18.87 -33.99
N VAL A 78 -17.28 19.01 -34.04
CA VAL A 78 -16.61 19.67 -35.17
C VAL A 78 -16.77 18.86 -36.46
N LEU A 79 -16.67 17.53 -36.39
CA LEU A 79 -16.86 16.67 -37.56
C LEU A 79 -18.26 16.79 -38.15
N ILE A 80 -19.31 16.79 -37.31
CA ILE A 80 -20.68 16.92 -37.83
C ILE A 80 -20.94 18.32 -38.41
N GLY A 81 -20.38 19.37 -37.82
CA GLY A 81 -20.42 20.72 -38.39
C GLY A 81 -19.69 20.81 -39.74
N TRP A 82 -18.58 20.09 -39.90
CA TRP A 82 -17.86 20.04 -41.17
C TRP A 82 -18.64 19.30 -42.26
N PHE A 83 -19.27 18.16 -41.92
CA PHE A 83 -20.17 17.47 -42.85
C PHE A 83 -21.39 18.33 -43.21
N ALA A 84 -21.98 19.04 -42.24
CA ALA A 84 -23.08 19.96 -42.48
C ALA A 84 -22.70 21.04 -43.51
N ALA A 85 -21.53 21.66 -43.34
CA ALA A 85 -21.00 22.64 -44.27
C ALA A 85 -20.78 22.07 -45.67
N LEU A 86 -20.19 20.86 -45.75
CA LEU A 86 -19.92 20.18 -47.02
C LEU A 86 -21.20 19.86 -47.80
N PHE A 87 -22.19 19.22 -47.15
CA PHE A 87 -23.45 18.87 -47.81
C PHE A 87 -24.26 20.11 -48.20
N THR A 88 -24.26 21.15 -47.38
CA THR A 88 -24.93 22.42 -47.72
C THR A 88 -24.27 23.06 -48.94
N ALA A 89 -22.93 23.16 -48.96
CA ALA A 89 -22.20 23.78 -50.07
C ALA A 89 -22.34 22.98 -51.37
N CYS A 90 -22.19 21.66 -51.32
CA CYS A 90 -22.37 20.79 -52.48
C CYS A 90 -23.80 20.82 -53.02
N GLY A 91 -24.82 20.84 -52.13
CA GLY A 91 -26.22 20.94 -52.53
C GLY A 91 -26.54 22.27 -53.21
N LEU A 92 -26.09 23.39 -52.66
CA LEU A 92 -26.32 24.72 -53.24
C LEU A 92 -25.54 24.95 -54.54
N LEU A 93 -24.30 24.46 -54.64
CA LEU A 93 -23.48 24.59 -55.85
C LEU A 93 -23.89 23.61 -56.95
N GLY A 94 -24.40 22.44 -56.57
CA GLY A 94 -24.83 21.38 -57.48
C GLY A 94 -26.32 21.40 -57.83
N ASP A 95 -27.07 22.38 -57.33
CA ASP A 95 -28.53 22.52 -57.49
C ASP A 95 -29.33 21.28 -56.98
N ASP A 96 -28.83 20.63 -55.93
CA ASP A 96 -29.45 19.47 -55.28
C ASP A 96 -30.10 19.86 -53.94
N ALA A 97 -31.41 20.07 -54.00
CA ALA A 97 -32.24 20.46 -52.86
C ALA A 97 -32.22 19.43 -51.71
N ALA A 98 -32.07 18.13 -51.99
CA ALA A 98 -32.02 17.11 -50.96
C ALA A 98 -30.69 17.17 -50.19
N SER A 99 -29.58 17.31 -50.90
CA SER A 99 -28.25 17.50 -50.29
C SER A 99 -28.17 18.82 -49.49
N ALA A 100 -28.72 19.91 -50.03
CA ALA A 100 -28.76 21.20 -49.35
C ALA A 100 -29.61 21.16 -48.06
N THR A 101 -30.78 20.51 -48.12
CA THR A 101 -31.66 20.30 -46.96
C THR A 101 -31.00 19.43 -45.89
N TYR A 102 -30.28 18.36 -46.30
CA TYR A 102 -29.55 17.50 -45.38
C TYR A 102 -28.44 18.26 -44.65
N GLY A 103 -27.68 19.09 -45.37
CA GLY A 103 -26.66 19.96 -44.77
C GLY A 103 -27.21 20.92 -43.72
N ALA A 104 -28.34 21.58 -43.99
CA ALA A 104 -29.02 22.45 -43.02
C ALA A 104 -29.50 21.69 -41.76
N LEU A 105 -30.07 20.50 -41.94
CA LEU A 105 -30.50 19.66 -40.83
C LEU A 105 -29.31 19.17 -39.99
N LEU A 106 -28.19 18.82 -40.62
CA LEU A 106 -26.95 18.48 -39.92
C LEU A 106 -26.38 19.67 -39.15
N PHE A 107 -26.54 20.90 -39.63
CA PHE A 107 -26.12 22.10 -38.89
C PHE A 107 -26.94 22.31 -37.61
N LEU A 108 -28.26 22.06 -37.66
CA LEU A 108 -29.10 22.09 -36.46
C LEU A 108 -28.67 21.02 -35.46
N LEU A 109 -28.39 19.81 -35.93
CA LEU A 109 -27.88 18.72 -35.10
C LEU A 109 -26.51 19.09 -34.49
N ALA A 110 -25.61 19.67 -35.29
CA ALA A 110 -24.32 20.18 -34.84
C ALA A 110 -24.48 21.24 -33.74
N ASN A 111 -25.45 22.15 -33.86
CA ASN A 111 -25.71 23.16 -32.85
C ASN A 111 -26.22 22.57 -31.52
N ILE A 112 -27.09 21.56 -31.56
CA ILE A 112 -27.56 20.85 -30.36
C ILE A 112 -26.37 20.17 -29.66
N PHE A 113 -25.52 19.47 -30.41
CA PHE A 113 -24.30 18.86 -29.87
C PHE A 113 -23.29 19.89 -29.36
N GLY A 114 -23.19 21.05 -30.01
CA GLY A 114 -22.35 22.15 -29.59
C GLY A 114 -22.79 22.77 -28.27
N ILE A 115 -24.09 22.94 -28.04
CA ILE A 115 -24.61 23.38 -26.73
C ILE A 115 -24.24 22.39 -25.64
N PHE A 116 -24.38 21.08 -25.91
CA PHE A 116 -23.98 20.05 -24.96
C PHE A 116 -22.47 20.08 -24.66
N SER A 117 -21.63 20.18 -25.69
CA SER A 117 -20.17 20.33 -25.56
C SER A 117 -19.81 21.55 -24.73
N PHE A 118 -20.43 22.69 -25.04
CA PHE A 118 -20.19 23.96 -24.36
C PHE A 118 -20.58 23.92 -22.88
N ILE A 119 -21.75 23.35 -22.53
CA ILE A 119 -22.18 23.17 -21.14
C ILE A 119 -21.20 22.27 -20.38
N GLN A 120 -20.73 21.19 -21.00
CA GLN A 120 -19.74 20.32 -20.36
C GLN A 120 -18.40 21.02 -20.15
N LEU A 121 -17.92 21.75 -21.15
CA LEU A 121 -16.68 22.53 -21.05
C LEU A 121 -16.78 23.60 -19.96
N PHE A 122 -17.90 24.31 -19.87
CA PHE A 122 -18.16 25.27 -18.81
C PHE A 122 -18.19 24.59 -17.43
N GLY A 123 -18.77 23.39 -17.33
CA GLY A 123 -18.72 22.56 -16.14
C GLY A 123 -17.28 22.22 -15.73
N LEU A 124 -16.41 21.89 -16.70
CA LEU A 124 -14.98 21.61 -16.45
C LEU A 124 -14.17 22.83 -16.01
N ALA A 125 -14.62 24.05 -16.34
CA ALA A 125 -13.96 25.26 -15.86
C ALA A 125 -14.09 25.45 -14.33
N SER A 126 -15.07 24.79 -13.71
CA SER A 126 -15.18 24.74 -12.24
C SER A 126 -14.22 23.71 -11.63
N ILE A 127 -13.68 24.00 -10.44
CA ILE A 127 -12.82 23.06 -9.68
C ILE A 127 -13.54 21.72 -9.43
N GLY A 128 -14.83 21.77 -9.07
CA GLY A 128 -15.63 20.57 -8.79
C GLY A 128 -15.87 19.72 -10.03
N GLY A 129 -16.19 20.34 -11.18
CA GLY A 129 -16.36 19.63 -12.45
C GLY A 129 -15.07 19.02 -12.95
N ARG A 130 -13.95 19.76 -12.86
CA ARG A 130 -12.61 19.25 -13.16
C ARG A 130 -12.25 18.04 -12.31
N ASN A 131 -12.41 18.12 -10.98
CA ASN A 131 -12.12 17.00 -10.08
C ASN A 131 -12.98 15.77 -10.39
N ARG A 132 -14.26 15.95 -10.73
CA ARG A 132 -15.14 14.85 -11.13
C ARG A 132 -14.67 14.16 -12.42
N LEU A 133 -14.22 14.92 -13.41
CA LEU A 133 -13.62 14.35 -14.62
C LEU A 133 -12.36 13.56 -14.27
N LEU A 134 -11.43 14.16 -13.53
CA LEU A 134 -10.15 13.53 -13.18
C LEU A 134 -10.33 12.22 -12.42
N ARG A 135 -11.25 12.19 -11.45
CA ARG A 135 -11.63 10.96 -10.73
C ARG A 135 -12.16 9.89 -11.66
N ARG A 136 -13.06 10.24 -12.59
CA ARG A 136 -13.61 9.30 -13.58
C ARG A 136 -12.55 8.80 -14.56
N THR A 137 -11.65 9.67 -15.00
CA THR A 137 -10.54 9.31 -15.89
C THR A 137 -9.57 8.37 -15.19
N LEU A 138 -9.25 8.63 -13.92
CA LEU A 138 -8.38 7.78 -13.10
C LEU A 138 -9.05 6.43 -12.81
N ALA A 139 -10.32 6.43 -12.38
CA ALA A 139 -11.10 5.21 -12.18
C ALA A 139 -11.19 4.37 -13.47
N GLY A 140 -11.42 5.01 -14.62
CA GLY A 140 -11.46 4.34 -15.91
C GLY A 140 -10.09 3.82 -16.38
N ALA A 141 -8.98 4.43 -15.99
CA ALA A 141 -7.65 3.89 -16.24
C ALA A 141 -7.37 2.66 -15.36
N LEU A 142 -7.66 2.75 -14.06
CA LEU A 142 -7.53 1.63 -13.13
C LEU A 142 -8.42 0.45 -13.55
N ALA A 143 -9.67 0.70 -13.95
CA ALA A 143 -10.61 -0.35 -14.34
C ALA A 143 -10.24 -1.09 -15.64
N ARG A 144 -9.48 -0.46 -16.55
CA ARG A 144 -9.07 -1.08 -17.83
C ARG A 144 -7.98 -2.14 -17.68
N GLN A 145 -7.29 -2.15 -16.55
CA GLN A 145 -6.16 -3.04 -16.27
C GLN A 145 -6.62 -4.36 -15.62
N GLY A 146 -7.76 -4.34 -14.92
CA GLY A 146 -8.31 -5.51 -14.21
C GLY A 146 -8.91 -6.64 -15.08
N THR A 147 -8.61 -6.70 -16.38
CA THR A 147 -9.20 -7.69 -17.31
C THR A 147 -8.23 -8.74 -17.87
N GLY A 148 -6.92 -8.69 -17.57
CA GLY A 148 -5.93 -9.62 -18.13
C GLY A 148 -5.15 -10.39 -17.06
N PHE A 149 -5.27 -11.72 -17.00
CA PHE A 149 -4.41 -12.56 -16.16
C PHE A 149 -3.03 -12.72 -16.82
N GLY A 150 -2.02 -12.07 -16.27
CA GLY A 150 -0.60 -12.25 -16.62
C GLY A 150 0.02 -11.07 -17.38
N SER A 151 1.11 -10.51 -16.84
CA SER A 151 1.82 -9.29 -17.25
C SER A 151 1.24 -7.94 -16.76
N PHE A 152 0.67 -7.92 -15.56
CA PHE A 152 0.04 -6.76 -14.90
C PHE A 152 0.94 -5.50 -14.76
N PHE A 153 2.24 -5.62 -14.48
CA PHE A 153 3.07 -4.46 -14.11
C PHE A 153 3.55 -3.61 -15.29
N TYR A 154 3.89 -4.25 -16.41
CA TYR A 154 4.31 -3.52 -17.61
C TYR A 154 3.15 -2.72 -18.21
N GLU A 155 1.90 -3.15 -18.02
CA GLU A 155 0.73 -2.46 -18.57
C GLU A 155 0.33 -1.23 -17.72
N LEU A 156 0.46 -1.31 -16.39
CA LEU A 156 0.21 -0.17 -15.49
C LEU A 156 1.25 0.94 -15.66
N GLU A 157 2.53 0.59 -15.78
CA GLU A 157 3.63 1.56 -15.99
C GLU A 157 3.64 2.18 -17.39
N ASN A 158 2.94 1.58 -18.35
CA ASN A 158 2.75 2.16 -19.68
C ASN A 158 1.43 2.92 -19.83
N ASP A 159 0.56 2.94 -18.80
CA ASP A 159 -0.68 3.71 -18.88
C ASP A 159 -0.38 5.22 -18.81
N PRO A 160 -0.66 5.98 -19.88
CA PRO A 160 -0.31 7.40 -19.95
C PRO A 160 -1.11 8.26 -18.95
N VAL A 161 -2.30 7.81 -18.54
CA VAL A 161 -3.15 8.50 -17.56
C VAL A 161 -2.53 8.37 -16.17
N ILE A 162 -2.17 7.15 -15.77
CA ILE A 162 -1.56 6.89 -14.46
C ILE A 162 -0.19 7.58 -14.35
N ASN A 163 0.64 7.50 -15.38
CA ASN A 163 1.94 8.17 -15.41
C ASN A 163 1.82 9.70 -15.30
N SER A 164 0.87 10.30 -16.03
CA SER A 164 0.63 11.74 -15.94
C SER A 164 0.16 12.17 -14.55
N TYR A 165 -0.74 11.39 -13.94
CA TYR A 165 -1.19 11.60 -12.57
C TYR A 165 -0.01 11.52 -11.58
N LEU A 166 0.79 10.45 -11.62
CA LEU A 166 1.95 10.26 -10.75
C LEU A 166 3.02 11.34 -10.95
N GLY A 167 3.24 11.79 -12.19
CA GLY A 167 4.12 12.92 -12.50
C GLY A 167 3.64 14.22 -11.86
N THR A 168 2.34 14.48 -11.92
CA THR A 168 1.71 15.66 -11.30
C THR A 168 1.80 15.61 -9.77
N VAL A 169 1.62 14.42 -9.16
CA VAL A 169 1.84 14.22 -7.71
C VAL A 169 3.29 14.53 -7.33
N SER A 170 4.26 14.04 -8.09
CA SER A 170 5.68 14.34 -7.83
C SER A 170 5.98 15.82 -7.97
N GLN A 171 5.44 16.50 -8.99
CA GLN A 171 5.60 17.94 -9.17
C GLN A 171 4.99 18.75 -8.01
N ALA A 172 3.79 18.38 -7.56
CA ALA A 172 3.13 19.01 -6.42
C ALA A 172 3.95 18.82 -5.12
N GLY A 173 4.54 17.63 -4.93
CA GLY A 173 5.46 17.36 -3.84
C GLY A 173 6.73 18.21 -3.89
N THR A 174 7.37 18.34 -5.06
CA THR A 174 8.60 19.14 -5.21
C THR A 174 8.39 20.64 -5.13
N SER A 175 7.22 21.12 -5.56
CA SER A 175 6.85 22.55 -5.47
C SER A 175 6.30 22.93 -4.10
N ASN A 176 6.11 21.95 -3.20
CA ASN A 176 5.46 22.11 -1.91
C ASN A 176 4.13 22.89 -2.03
N ASP A 177 3.21 22.36 -2.85
CA ASP A 177 1.84 22.87 -2.97
C ASP A 177 0.86 21.97 -2.16
N PRO A 178 0.56 22.33 -0.89
CA PRO A 178 -0.38 21.61 -0.04
C PRO A 178 -1.76 21.37 -0.66
N THR A 179 -2.24 22.36 -1.43
CA THR A 179 -3.58 22.33 -2.01
C THR A 179 -3.63 21.37 -3.19
N ALA A 180 -2.62 21.41 -4.06
CA ALA A 180 -2.50 20.45 -5.15
C ALA A 180 -2.31 19.02 -4.63
N ILE A 181 -1.46 18.80 -3.62
CA ILE A 181 -1.26 17.48 -3.00
C ILE A 181 -2.59 16.93 -2.48
N ARG A 182 -3.35 17.74 -1.73
CA ARG A 182 -4.67 17.33 -1.20
C ARG A 182 -5.64 16.95 -2.32
N ASN A 183 -5.80 17.83 -3.31
CA ASN A 183 -6.73 17.59 -4.42
C ASN A 183 -6.38 16.32 -5.21
N LEU A 184 -5.10 16.05 -5.44
CA LEU A 184 -4.65 14.84 -6.14
C LEU A 184 -4.92 13.57 -5.33
N VAL A 185 -4.65 13.62 -4.02
CA VAL A 185 -4.95 12.50 -3.12
C VAL A 185 -6.46 12.24 -3.05
N ASP A 186 -7.28 13.28 -2.93
CA ASP A 186 -8.74 13.16 -2.95
C ASP A 186 -9.24 12.61 -4.29
N GLN A 187 -8.58 12.94 -5.41
CA GLN A 187 -8.91 12.34 -6.72
C GLN A 187 -8.68 10.83 -6.74
N LEU A 188 -7.63 10.33 -6.09
CA LEU A 188 -7.35 8.89 -6.02
C LEU A 188 -8.23 8.17 -4.99
N VAL A 189 -8.40 8.74 -3.80
CA VAL A 189 -9.19 8.15 -2.70
C VAL A 189 -10.69 8.07 -3.03
N GLU A 190 -11.20 9.03 -3.81
CA GLU A 190 -12.59 9.09 -4.25
C GLU A 190 -12.83 8.47 -5.64
N ALA A 191 -11.82 7.88 -6.27
CA ALA A 191 -12.00 7.16 -7.52
C ALA A 191 -12.87 5.90 -7.31
N GLU A 192 -13.96 5.78 -8.07
CA GLU A 192 -14.83 4.60 -8.04
C GLU A 192 -14.20 3.43 -8.78
N VAL A 193 -13.39 2.63 -8.07
CA VAL A 193 -12.69 1.47 -8.65
C VAL A 193 -13.50 0.19 -8.42
N PRO A 194 -13.75 -0.61 -9.49
CA PRO A 194 -14.41 -1.91 -9.36
C PRO A 194 -13.54 -2.92 -8.59
N PRO A 195 -14.13 -3.94 -7.92
CA PRO A 195 -13.37 -4.93 -7.14
C PRO A 195 -12.25 -5.63 -7.92
N ALA A 196 -12.48 -5.91 -9.21
CA ALA A 196 -11.50 -6.55 -10.09
C ALA A 196 -10.22 -5.70 -10.32
N ALA A 197 -10.28 -4.40 -10.12
CA ALA A 197 -9.14 -3.47 -10.26
C ALA A 197 -8.63 -2.96 -8.91
N ALA A 198 -9.04 -3.57 -7.80
CA ALA A 198 -8.66 -3.12 -6.46
C ALA A 198 -7.16 -3.28 -6.19
N GLU A 199 -6.52 -4.34 -6.70
CA GLU A 199 -5.07 -4.54 -6.55
C GLU A 199 -4.27 -3.43 -7.25
N ASP A 200 -4.61 -3.09 -8.49
CA ASP A 200 -3.98 -1.99 -9.24
C ASP A 200 -4.13 -0.65 -8.53
N ALA A 201 -5.33 -0.39 -8.01
CA ALA A 201 -5.58 0.80 -7.22
C ALA A 201 -4.69 0.83 -5.98
N ILE A 202 -4.57 -0.26 -5.22
CA ILE A 202 -3.69 -0.34 -4.05
C ILE A 202 -2.23 -0.05 -4.44
N THR A 203 -1.75 -0.60 -5.55
CA THR A 203 -0.40 -0.32 -6.06
C THR A 203 -0.17 1.16 -6.33
N VAL A 204 -1.12 1.84 -6.97
CA VAL A 204 -1.03 3.30 -7.20
C VAL A 204 -1.07 4.07 -5.87
N HIS A 205 -1.90 3.66 -4.90
CA HIS A 205 -1.93 4.28 -3.58
C HIS A 205 -0.59 4.17 -2.84
N LEU A 206 0.07 3.01 -2.91
CA LEU A 206 1.38 2.79 -2.30
C LEU A 206 2.48 3.62 -2.98
N ASP A 207 2.45 3.76 -4.31
CA ASP A 207 3.41 4.64 -5.04
C ASP A 207 3.20 6.12 -4.67
N VAL A 208 1.94 6.59 -4.61
CA VAL A 208 1.63 7.96 -4.16
C VAL A 208 2.08 8.18 -2.72
N LEU A 209 1.78 7.26 -1.81
CA LEU A 209 2.22 7.33 -0.42
C LEU A 209 3.75 7.44 -0.33
N HIS A 210 4.47 6.66 -1.13
CA HIS A 210 5.92 6.75 -1.19
C HIS A 210 6.43 8.09 -1.70
N ARG A 211 5.88 8.59 -2.81
CA ARG A 211 6.30 9.86 -3.42
C ARG A 211 6.12 11.03 -2.45
N LEU A 212 4.99 11.08 -1.74
CA LEU A 212 4.71 12.12 -0.75
C LEU A 212 5.65 12.00 0.47
N SER A 213 5.88 10.77 0.95
CA SER A 213 6.82 10.53 2.05
C SER A 213 8.25 10.93 1.68
N ARG A 214 8.68 10.64 0.45
CA ARG A 214 9.99 11.05 -0.08
C ARG A 214 10.09 12.56 -0.23
N ALA A 215 9.05 13.22 -0.75
CA ALA A 215 9.00 14.68 -0.86
C ALA A 215 9.07 15.34 0.52
N THR A 216 8.52 14.72 1.55
CA THR A 216 8.60 15.19 2.94
C THR A 216 10.01 15.04 3.52
N LEU A 217 10.65 13.88 3.30
CA LEU A 217 11.98 13.59 3.87
C LEU A 217 13.13 14.32 3.17
N ALA A 218 13.05 14.49 1.84
CA ALA A 218 14.15 15.00 1.02
C ALA A 218 13.78 16.25 0.20
N GLY A 219 12.49 16.52 -0.02
CA GLY A 219 12.01 17.59 -0.90
C GLY A 219 11.45 18.83 -0.19
N GLY A 220 11.38 18.83 1.14
CA GLY A 220 10.87 19.96 1.92
C GLY A 220 9.35 20.14 1.89
N ALA A 221 8.59 19.14 1.43
CA ALA A 221 7.13 19.17 1.50
C ALA A 221 6.65 19.27 2.96
N ASP A 222 5.55 19.99 3.21
CA ASP A 222 5.00 20.13 4.57
C ASP A 222 4.62 18.76 5.16
N PRO A 223 5.31 18.31 6.23
CA PRO A 223 5.08 17.00 6.81
C PRO A 223 3.69 16.83 7.41
N VAL A 224 3.05 17.91 7.86
CA VAL A 224 1.70 17.84 8.46
C VAL A 224 0.66 17.58 7.39
N GLN A 225 0.72 18.32 6.29
CA GLN A 225 -0.19 18.12 5.16
C GLN A 225 0.01 16.73 4.53
N VAL A 226 1.25 16.30 4.35
CA VAL A 226 1.53 14.98 3.78
C VAL A 226 1.03 13.87 4.70
N SER A 227 1.23 13.99 6.01
CA SER A 227 0.72 13.01 6.98
C SER A 227 -0.81 12.89 6.92
N ALA A 228 -1.53 14.01 6.86
CA ALA A 228 -2.99 14.01 6.71
C ALA A 228 -3.44 13.32 5.41
N CYS A 229 -2.78 13.62 4.29
CA CYS A 229 -3.04 12.94 3.01
C CYS A 229 -2.69 11.44 3.05
N ALA A 230 -1.61 11.07 3.71
CA ALA A 230 -1.18 9.69 3.87
C ALA A 230 -2.20 8.86 4.67
N HIS A 231 -2.80 9.42 5.72
CA HIS A 231 -3.91 8.78 6.42
C HIS A 231 -5.08 8.48 5.48
N ALA A 232 -5.50 9.43 4.63
CA ALA A 232 -6.56 9.20 3.66
C ALA A 232 -6.22 8.09 2.65
N LEU A 233 -4.97 8.03 2.19
CA LEU A 233 -4.49 6.97 1.30
C LEU A 233 -4.54 5.59 1.99
N ILE A 234 -4.08 5.51 3.23
CA ILE A 234 -4.05 4.28 4.04
C ILE A 234 -5.48 3.77 4.28
N ASP A 235 -6.40 4.67 4.61
CA ASP A 235 -7.81 4.36 4.78
C ASP A 235 -8.44 3.81 3.50
N SER A 236 -8.08 4.42 2.36
CA SER A 236 -8.51 3.93 1.05
C SER A 236 -7.96 2.54 0.76
N VAL A 237 -6.66 2.30 1.01
CA VAL A 237 -6.04 0.96 0.83
C VAL A 237 -6.77 -0.09 1.68
N ILE A 238 -7.03 0.18 2.95
CA ILE A 238 -7.77 -0.74 3.83
C ILE A 238 -9.18 -1.03 3.26
N ARG A 239 -9.89 -0.01 2.76
CA ARG A 239 -11.20 -0.20 2.10
C ARG A 239 -11.11 -1.03 0.81
N HIS A 240 -10.01 -0.94 0.07
CA HIS A 240 -9.77 -1.81 -1.10
C HIS A 240 -9.47 -3.24 -0.65
N CYS A 241 -8.61 -3.44 0.36
CA CYS A 241 -8.30 -4.76 0.90
C CYS A 241 -9.55 -5.52 1.35
N ARG A 242 -10.50 -4.85 2.03
CA ARG A 242 -11.76 -5.47 2.47
C ARG A 242 -12.64 -6.01 1.33
N ARG A 243 -12.39 -5.59 0.10
CA ARG A 243 -13.12 -6.03 -1.10
C ARG A 243 -12.37 -7.12 -1.86
N LEU A 244 -11.13 -7.44 -1.47
CA LEU A 244 -10.32 -8.45 -2.13
C LEU A 244 -10.63 -9.85 -1.56
N PRO A 245 -10.55 -10.90 -2.40
CA PRO A 245 -10.62 -12.28 -1.93
C PRO A 245 -9.40 -12.66 -1.08
N ASP A 246 -8.24 -12.05 -1.36
CA ASP A 246 -7.03 -12.24 -0.56
C ASP A 246 -6.41 -10.90 -0.12
N PRO A 247 -6.74 -10.42 1.10
CA PRO A 247 -6.27 -9.14 1.60
C PRO A 247 -4.87 -9.18 2.22
N ALA A 248 -4.29 -10.37 2.44
CA ALA A 248 -3.02 -10.51 3.16
C ALA A 248 -1.81 -9.92 2.41
N PRO A 249 -1.60 -10.20 1.11
CA PRO A 249 -0.48 -9.62 0.37
C PRO A 249 -0.45 -8.07 0.36
N PRO A 250 -1.54 -7.35 0.02
CA PRO A 250 -1.51 -5.88 0.03
C PRO A 250 -1.38 -5.29 1.44
N LEU A 251 -2.03 -5.86 2.45
CA LEU A 251 -1.89 -5.40 3.84
C LEU A 251 -0.49 -5.66 4.39
N GLY A 252 0.13 -6.78 4.04
CA GLY A 252 1.52 -7.11 4.34
C GLY A 252 2.47 -6.08 3.72
N ALA A 253 2.32 -5.82 2.42
CA ALA A 253 3.12 -4.83 1.69
C ALA A 253 3.01 -3.43 2.29
N LEU A 254 1.80 -2.97 2.64
CA LEU A 254 1.59 -1.70 3.34
C LEU A 254 2.25 -1.69 4.73
N SER A 255 2.07 -2.74 5.52
CA SER A 255 2.64 -2.83 6.87
C SER A 255 4.16 -2.79 6.84
N ARG A 256 4.76 -3.55 5.90
CA ARG A 256 6.19 -3.59 5.62
C ARG A 256 6.71 -2.21 5.22
N TYR A 257 6.02 -1.53 4.31
CA TYR A 257 6.36 -0.18 3.89
C TYR A 257 6.40 0.80 5.07
N LEU A 258 5.36 0.78 5.91
CA LEU A 258 5.24 1.70 7.04
C LEU A 258 6.36 1.49 8.07
N ALA A 259 6.72 0.25 8.38
CA ALA A 259 7.86 -0.03 9.26
C ALA A 259 9.19 0.44 8.63
N TRP A 260 9.40 0.15 7.34
CA TRP A 260 10.57 0.65 6.63
C TRP A 260 10.65 2.18 6.64
N LEU A 261 9.52 2.85 6.40
CA LEU A 261 9.42 4.31 6.39
C LEU A 261 9.78 4.91 7.75
N ALA A 262 9.27 4.34 8.85
CA ALA A 262 9.59 4.79 10.20
C ALA A 262 11.10 4.73 10.48
N ASN A 263 11.72 3.57 10.21
CA ASN A 263 13.17 3.40 10.41
C ASN A 263 13.99 4.33 9.50
N THR A 264 13.57 4.50 8.24
CA THR A 264 14.25 5.37 7.28
C THR A 264 14.16 6.83 7.69
N ALA A 265 12.99 7.27 8.13
CA ALA A 265 12.76 8.63 8.61
C ALA A 265 13.65 8.97 9.81
N LEU A 266 13.71 8.05 10.79
CA LEU A 266 14.60 8.17 11.96
C LEU A 266 16.07 8.25 11.55
N LEU A 267 16.52 7.34 10.67
CA LEU A 267 17.91 7.30 10.21
C LEU A 267 18.28 8.57 9.44
N MET A 268 17.39 9.08 8.58
CA MET A 268 17.61 10.31 7.83
C MET A 268 17.65 11.54 8.73
N SER A 269 16.83 11.58 9.79
CA SER A 269 16.87 12.66 10.79
C SER A 269 18.18 12.64 11.59
N VAL A 270 18.60 11.47 12.09
CA VAL A 270 19.88 11.34 12.83
C VAL A 270 21.08 11.72 11.96
N ARG A 271 21.02 11.46 10.64
CA ARG A 271 22.05 11.85 9.68
C ARG A 271 21.97 13.30 9.21
N GLY A 272 20.99 14.08 9.67
CA GLY A 272 20.79 15.48 9.27
C GLY A 272 20.29 15.67 7.83
N VAL A 273 19.78 14.61 7.18
CA VAL A 273 19.22 14.68 5.81
C VAL A 273 17.77 15.15 5.83
N ALA A 274 16.97 14.64 6.79
CA ALA A 274 15.59 15.05 7.00
C ALA A 274 15.46 15.89 8.28
N SER A 275 14.49 16.80 8.33
CA SER A 275 14.20 17.55 9.56
C SER A 275 13.62 16.63 10.65
N ASN A 276 13.88 16.95 11.92
CA ASN A 276 13.31 16.23 13.07
C ASN A 276 11.77 16.25 13.01
N ARG A 277 11.18 17.38 12.63
CA ARG A 277 9.74 17.52 12.43
C ARG A 277 9.22 16.54 11.36
N ALA A 278 9.87 16.46 10.20
CA ALA A 278 9.46 15.53 9.15
C ALA A 278 9.52 14.07 9.61
N ALA A 279 10.62 13.68 10.27
CA ALA A 279 10.74 12.35 10.82
C ALA A 279 9.66 12.06 11.87
N ARG A 280 9.31 13.05 12.72
CA ARG A 280 8.27 12.91 13.74
C ARG A 280 6.90 12.62 13.15
N GLU A 281 6.47 13.44 12.20
CA GLU A 281 5.14 13.29 11.62
C GLU A 281 5.02 11.94 10.89
N LEU A 282 6.08 11.50 10.19
CA LEU A 282 6.08 10.20 9.50
C LEU A 282 6.15 9.01 10.47
N VAL A 283 6.93 9.11 11.54
CA VAL A 283 6.95 8.07 12.59
C VAL A 283 5.57 7.96 13.25
N ALA A 284 4.97 9.09 13.64
CA ALA A 284 3.61 9.12 14.22
C ALA A 284 2.57 8.52 13.26
N LEU A 285 2.57 8.94 12.00
CA LEU A 285 1.74 8.38 10.93
C LEU A 285 1.88 6.86 10.85
N THR A 286 3.11 6.35 10.81
CA THR A 286 3.35 4.90 10.64
C THR A 286 2.90 4.09 11.86
N THR A 287 3.06 4.63 13.07
CA THR A 287 2.55 4.01 14.31
C THR A 287 1.03 3.93 14.27
N ASP A 288 0.37 5.06 14.05
CA ASP A 288 -1.10 5.15 14.03
C ASP A 288 -1.70 4.28 12.91
N ALA A 289 -1.07 4.28 11.73
CA ALA A 289 -1.48 3.45 10.61
C ALA A 289 -1.31 1.95 10.88
N ARG A 290 -0.21 1.53 11.51
CA ARG A 290 0.00 0.12 11.88
C ARG A 290 -0.98 -0.34 12.96
N LEU A 291 -1.33 0.53 13.91
CA LEU A 291 -2.43 0.26 14.86
C LEU A 291 -3.77 0.09 14.13
N LYS A 292 -4.06 0.95 13.15
CA LYS A 292 -5.28 0.85 12.35
C LYS A 292 -5.35 -0.44 11.53
N ILE A 293 -4.23 -0.86 10.94
CA ILE A 293 -4.13 -2.16 10.26
C ILE A 293 -4.37 -3.29 11.25
N LEU A 294 -3.75 -3.24 12.44
CA LEU A 294 -3.94 -4.24 13.48
C LEU A 294 -5.41 -4.36 13.89
N ARG A 295 -6.14 -3.25 14.07
CA ARG A 295 -7.59 -3.27 14.35
C ARG A 295 -8.44 -3.92 13.26
N CYS A 296 -7.95 -3.97 12.02
CA CYS A 296 -8.68 -4.65 10.93
C CYS A 296 -8.37 -6.15 10.86
N VAL A 297 -7.30 -6.59 11.52
CA VAL A 297 -6.81 -7.97 11.50
C VAL A 297 -7.20 -8.69 12.78
N ASP A 298 -7.06 -8.04 13.93
CA ASP A 298 -7.41 -8.57 15.24
C ASP A 298 -8.93 -8.83 15.32
N PRO A 299 -9.38 -10.06 15.63
CA PRO A 299 -10.81 -10.37 15.77
C PRO A 299 -11.51 -9.57 16.87
N ASP A 300 -10.80 -9.24 17.96
CA ASP A 300 -11.34 -8.48 19.09
C ASP A 300 -10.34 -7.43 19.59
N PRO A 301 -10.12 -6.35 18.81
CA PRO A 301 -9.12 -5.37 19.15
C PRO A 301 -9.55 -4.60 20.41
N LYS A 302 -8.69 -4.62 21.45
CA LYS A 302 -8.92 -3.88 22.72
C LYS A 302 -9.23 -2.39 22.54
N SER A 303 -8.79 -1.82 21.43
CA SER A 303 -8.97 -0.42 21.08
C SER A 303 -10.13 -0.16 20.10
N ALA A 304 -11.01 -1.14 19.86
CA ALA A 304 -12.21 -0.96 19.06
C ALA A 304 -13.06 0.17 19.63
N THR A 305 -13.42 1.13 18.78
CA THR A 305 -14.28 2.26 19.10
C THR A 305 -15.67 2.11 18.48
N THR A 306 -15.81 1.28 17.46
CA THR A 306 -17.08 1.01 16.77
C THR A 306 -17.26 -0.49 16.52
N ARG A 307 -18.50 -0.93 16.31
CA ARG A 307 -18.80 -2.34 16.00
C ARG A 307 -18.23 -2.78 14.65
N ASP A 308 -18.05 -1.85 13.72
CA ASP A 308 -17.50 -2.13 12.39
C ASP A 308 -15.98 -2.41 12.41
N GLU A 309 -15.33 -2.19 13.56
CA GLU A 309 -13.94 -2.56 13.83
C GLU A 309 -13.80 -3.96 14.46
N LEU A 310 -14.90 -4.67 14.71
CA LEU A 310 -14.88 -6.03 15.24
C LEU A 310 -14.78 -7.06 14.12
N GLY A 311 -14.12 -8.18 14.40
CA GLY A 311 -13.88 -9.26 13.46
C GLY A 311 -12.61 -9.06 12.64
N THR A 312 -12.21 -10.11 11.94
CA THR A 312 -10.98 -10.13 11.15
C THR A 312 -11.28 -10.07 9.66
N ILE A 313 -10.42 -9.34 8.93
CA ILE A 313 -10.42 -9.36 7.47
C ILE A 313 -9.86 -10.68 6.90
N PHE A 314 -9.14 -11.47 7.70
CA PHE A 314 -8.56 -12.74 7.27
C PHE A 314 -9.54 -13.89 7.45
N THR A 315 -9.68 -14.70 6.42
CA THR A 315 -10.60 -15.85 6.39
C THR A 315 -9.87 -17.19 6.41
N LYS A 316 -8.55 -17.19 6.24
CA LYS A 316 -7.73 -18.41 6.16
C LYS A 316 -6.45 -18.27 7.00
N PRO A 317 -5.96 -19.35 7.63
CA PRO A 317 -4.69 -19.33 8.37
C PRO A 317 -3.51 -18.84 7.55
N LEU A 318 -3.40 -19.26 6.27
CA LEU A 318 -2.31 -18.84 5.39
C LEU A 318 -2.25 -17.31 5.23
N GLN A 319 -3.38 -16.61 5.24
CA GLN A 319 -3.43 -15.15 5.16
C GLN A 319 -2.79 -14.50 6.38
N VAL A 320 -3.01 -15.05 7.57
CA VAL A 320 -2.37 -14.60 8.82
C VAL A 320 -0.87 -14.82 8.75
N LEU A 321 -0.41 -15.95 8.22
CA LEU A 321 1.01 -16.28 8.11
C LEU A 321 1.71 -15.36 7.11
N LEU A 322 1.11 -15.16 5.93
CA LEU A 322 1.58 -14.22 4.91
C LEU A 322 1.73 -12.81 5.50
N TRP A 323 0.67 -12.31 6.13
CA TRP A 323 0.67 -10.98 6.75
C TRP A 323 1.68 -10.88 7.89
N SER A 324 1.77 -11.89 8.77
CA SER A 324 2.69 -11.87 9.91
C SER A 324 4.15 -11.75 9.45
N GLY A 325 4.53 -12.51 8.42
CA GLY A 325 5.89 -12.45 7.86
C GLY A 325 6.26 -11.08 7.30
N ASP A 326 5.32 -10.40 6.62
CA ASP A 326 5.52 -9.03 6.12
C ASP A 326 5.47 -7.97 7.24
N PHE A 327 4.57 -8.15 8.21
CA PHE A 327 4.39 -7.24 9.33
C PHE A 327 5.64 -7.16 10.22
N THR A 328 6.42 -8.24 10.27
CA THR A 328 7.67 -8.36 11.05
C THR A 328 8.95 -8.17 10.24
N GLU A 329 8.87 -7.98 8.91
CA GLU A 329 10.09 -7.94 8.08
C GLU A 329 11.07 -6.83 8.49
N PHE A 330 10.50 -5.67 8.84
CA PHE A 330 11.18 -4.52 9.43
C PHE A 330 10.63 -4.26 10.84
N HIS A 331 11.50 -3.92 11.79
CA HIS A 331 11.09 -3.51 13.12
C HIS A 331 10.09 -2.34 13.05
N GLY A 332 8.96 -2.48 13.72
CA GLY A 332 7.91 -1.47 13.69
C GLY A 332 6.93 -1.60 14.85
N ALA A 333 6.06 -0.60 14.97
CA ALA A 333 5.08 -0.55 16.03
C ALA A 333 4.12 -1.76 16.02
N HIS A 334 3.66 -2.14 17.21
CA HIS A 334 2.61 -3.13 17.49
C HIS A 334 2.92 -4.59 17.08
N GLN A 335 4.17 -4.94 16.80
CA GLN A 335 4.58 -6.30 16.41
C GLN A 335 4.26 -7.37 17.47
N ALA A 336 4.56 -7.10 18.75
CA ALA A 336 4.21 -8.04 19.81
C ALA A 336 2.68 -8.16 20.00
N SER A 337 1.97 -7.03 19.91
CA SER A 337 0.50 -6.99 20.01
C SER A 337 -0.18 -7.76 18.87
N ALA A 338 0.39 -7.74 17.66
CA ALA A 338 -0.12 -8.48 16.51
C ALA A 338 -0.20 -9.99 16.73
N LEU A 339 0.64 -10.54 17.62
CA LEU A 339 0.61 -11.98 17.92
C LEU A 339 -0.63 -12.40 18.71
N TYR A 340 -1.32 -11.48 19.40
CA TYR A 340 -2.60 -11.80 20.04
C TYR A 340 -3.68 -12.13 19.00
N GLY A 341 -3.85 -11.24 18.01
CA GLY A 341 -4.75 -11.49 16.89
C GLY A 341 -4.34 -12.74 16.10
N ALA A 342 -3.04 -12.94 15.86
CA ALA A 342 -2.56 -14.15 15.20
C ALA A 342 -2.91 -15.42 15.99
N TYR A 343 -2.75 -15.42 17.31
CA TYR A 343 -3.14 -16.55 18.16
C TYR A 343 -4.64 -16.83 18.04
N GLU A 344 -5.48 -15.80 18.15
CA GLU A 344 -6.94 -15.95 18.10
C GLU A 344 -7.42 -16.47 16.75
N ILE A 345 -6.91 -15.94 15.64
CA ILE A 345 -7.30 -16.40 14.31
C ILE A 345 -6.82 -17.84 14.05
N LEU A 346 -5.60 -18.18 14.49
CA LEU A 346 -5.02 -19.49 14.20
C LEU A 346 -5.59 -20.61 15.10
N THR A 347 -6.12 -20.28 16.27
CA THR A 347 -6.64 -21.26 17.23
C THR A 347 -8.15 -21.21 17.40
N GLY A 348 -8.82 -20.13 17.02
CA GLY A 348 -10.22 -19.87 17.35
C GLY A 348 -10.45 -19.54 18.84
N THR A 349 -9.39 -19.32 19.62
CA THR A 349 -9.45 -19.06 21.06
C THR A 349 -8.57 -17.89 21.47
N LYS A 350 -8.92 -17.17 22.52
CA LYS A 350 -8.13 -16.04 23.00
C LYS A 350 -6.94 -16.49 23.84
N PHE A 351 -5.79 -15.86 23.60
CA PHE A 351 -4.64 -15.98 24.49
C PHE A 351 -4.89 -15.19 25.78
N MET A 352 -4.91 -15.87 26.92
CA MET A 352 -5.17 -15.26 28.22
C MET A 352 -3.92 -14.74 28.93
N GLY A 353 -2.73 -15.04 28.40
CA GLY A 353 -1.47 -14.60 28.97
C GLY A 353 -1.16 -13.13 28.67
N ASN A 354 -0.12 -12.63 29.33
CA ASN A 354 0.45 -11.31 29.08
C ASN A 354 1.93 -11.43 28.71
N TYR A 355 2.30 -11.03 27.49
CA TYR A 355 3.70 -11.07 27.07
C TYR A 355 4.59 -10.10 27.87
N TRP A 356 4.00 -9.02 28.42
CA TRP A 356 4.70 -8.13 29.36
C TRP A 356 5.06 -8.84 30.67
N ASP A 357 4.32 -9.87 31.05
CA ASP A 357 4.60 -10.69 32.23
C ASP A 357 5.44 -11.93 31.89
N GLY A 358 5.98 -12.00 30.66
CA GLY A 358 6.82 -13.08 30.18
C GLY A 358 6.06 -14.31 29.65
N ALA A 359 4.74 -14.24 29.50
CA ALA A 359 3.98 -15.32 28.88
C ALA A 359 4.29 -15.45 27.38
N SER A 360 4.51 -16.68 26.92
CA SER A 360 4.92 -16.96 25.54
C SER A 360 3.73 -17.25 24.63
N ILE A 361 3.31 -16.28 23.82
CA ILE A 361 2.22 -16.46 22.84
C ILE A 361 2.55 -17.58 21.86
N LEU A 362 3.77 -17.59 21.32
CA LEU A 362 4.20 -18.59 20.35
C LEU A 362 4.34 -19.99 20.96
N THR A 363 4.80 -20.12 22.21
CA THR A 363 4.84 -21.44 22.86
C THR A 363 3.44 -21.97 23.12
N GLN A 364 2.53 -21.13 23.63
CA GLN A 364 1.14 -21.55 23.85
C GLN A 364 0.42 -21.85 22.53
N LEU A 365 0.70 -21.10 21.46
CA LEU A 365 0.16 -21.37 20.13
C LEU A 365 0.64 -22.73 19.62
N ARG A 366 1.94 -23.01 19.77
CA ARG A 366 2.51 -24.31 19.42
C ARG A 366 1.86 -25.45 20.21
N GLN A 367 1.67 -25.27 21.51
CA GLN A 367 1.02 -26.26 22.39
C GLN A 367 -0.46 -26.48 22.01
N ALA A 368 -1.20 -25.40 21.75
CA ALA A 368 -2.59 -25.47 21.33
C ALA A 368 -2.76 -26.21 19.99
N LEU A 369 -1.79 -26.07 19.08
CA LEU A 369 -1.82 -26.72 17.77
C LEU A 369 -1.27 -28.16 17.80
N TYR A 370 -0.18 -28.43 18.52
CA TYR A 370 0.63 -29.66 18.41
C TYR A 370 1.04 -30.28 19.75
N GLY A 371 0.52 -29.79 20.89
CA GLY A 371 0.87 -30.32 22.21
C GLY A 371 0.43 -31.77 22.42
N ASP A 372 0.99 -32.43 23.44
CA ASP A 372 0.63 -33.82 23.77
C ASP A 372 -0.71 -33.92 24.54
N THR A 373 -1.09 -32.82 25.20
CA THR A 373 -2.33 -32.67 25.97
C THR A 373 -3.02 -31.37 25.54
N ASP A 374 -4.35 -31.37 25.49
CA ASP A 374 -5.17 -30.19 25.18
C ASP A 374 -4.98 -29.57 23.78
N VAL A 375 -4.72 -30.40 22.76
CA VAL A 375 -4.77 -29.96 21.36
C VAL A 375 -6.17 -29.45 21.03
N LEU A 376 -6.25 -28.20 20.58
CA LEU A 376 -7.52 -27.61 20.21
C LEU A 376 -8.08 -28.25 18.94
N SER A 377 -9.35 -28.64 19.02
CA SER A 377 -10.13 -29.26 17.94
C SER A 377 -11.04 -28.28 17.20
N THR A 378 -10.89 -26.97 17.45
CA THR A 378 -11.61 -25.92 16.74
C THR A 378 -11.34 -26.00 15.22
N PRO A 379 -12.30 -25.59 14.37
CA PRO A 379 -12.10 -25.56 12.92
C PRO A 379 -10.84 -24.78 12.51
N GLU A 380 -10.58 -23.66 13.19
CA GLU A 380 -9.43 -22.79 12.98
C GLU A 380 -8.11 -23.51 13.30
N ALA A 381 -8.02 -24.19 14.44
CA ALA A 381 -6.83 -24.94 14.81
C ALA A 381 -6.54 -26.11 13.85
N VAL A 382 -7.59 -26.79 13.38
CA VAL A 382 -7.46 -27.85 12.35
C VAL A 382 -6.93 -27.28 11.04
N ALA A 383 -7.50 -26.17 10.57
CA ALA A 383 -7.05 -25.51 9.34
C ALA A 383 -5.60 -24.97 9.47
N SER A 384 -5.24 -24.43 10.64
CA SER A 384 -3.90 -23.92 10.92
C SER A 384 -2.86 -25.03 10.93
N ARG A 385 -3.16 -26.18 11.55
CA ARG A 385 -2.30 -27.36 11.46
C ARG A 385 -2.06 -27.80 10.02
N ALA A 386 -3.11 -27.78 9.18
CA ALA A 386 -2.98 -28.11 7.76
C ALA A 386 -2.13 -27.08 7.00
N ALA A 387 -2.24 -25.79 7.35
CA ALA A 387 -1.45 -24.73 6.73
C ALA A 387 0.05 -24.77 7.12
N PHE A 388 0.36 -25.07 8.37
CA PHE A 388 1.74 -25.27 8.82
C PHE A 388 2.31 -26.63 8.41
N GLY A 389 1.49 -27.68 8.36
CA GLY A 389 1.90 -29.04 8.08
C GLY A 389 2.40 -29.76 9.33
N SER A 390 3.59 -29.39 9.82
CA SER A 390 4.27 -30.06 10.94
C SER A 390 4.71 -29.09 12.04
N PRO A 391 4.95 -29.56 13.28
CA PRO A 391 5.51 -28.73 14.34
C PRO A 391 6.90 -28.15 13.97
N GLU A 392 7.71 -28.86 13.18
CA GLU A 392 9.00 -28.38 12.71
C GLU A 392 8.87 -27.24 11.69
N GLU A 393 7.84 -27.27 10.84
CA GLU A 393 7.51 -26.15 9.94
C GLU A 393 6.98 -24.94 10.72
N TYR A 394 6.21 -25.17 11.78
CA TYR A 394 5.81 -24.11 12.72
C TYR A 394 7.04 -23.44 13.36
N ASP A 395 7.93 -24.24 13.93
CA ASP A 395 9.12 -23.76 14.63
C ASP A 395 10.06 -23.01 13.65
N HIS A 396 10.22 -23.53 12.42
CA HIS A 396 10.98 -22.90 11.32
C HIS A 396 10.39 -21.55 10.92
N PHE A 397 9.08 -21.48 10.67
CA PHE A 397 8.39 -20.25 10.28
C PHE A 397 8.61 -19.13 11.31
N TRP A 398 8.34 -19.40 12.59
CA TRP A 398 8.48 -18.38 13.64
C TRP A 398 9.93 -18.02 13.94
N ALA A 399 10.87 -18.95 13.72
CA ALA A 399 12.29 -18.63 13.76
C ALA A 399 12.70 -17.67 12.61
N LEU A 400 12.21 -17.87 11.39
CA LEU A 400 12.41 -16.92 10.27
C LEU A 400 11.78 -15.55 10.56
N VAL A 401 10.56 -15.51 11.11
CA VAL A 401 9.94 -14.27 11.58
C VAL A 401 10.84 -13.56 12.60
N THR A 402 11.39 -14.30 13.57
CA THR A 402 12.33 -13.75 14.57
C THR A 402 13.60 -13.17 13.92
N VAL A 403 14.17 -13.87 12.93
CA VAL A 403 15.34 -13.41 12.17
C VAL A 403 15.06 -12.06 11.53
N THR A 404 13.89 -11.92 10.90
CA THR A 404 13.53 -10.66 10.23
C THR A 404 13.37 -9.50 11.20
N ALA A 405 12.70 -9.76 12.34
CA ALA A 405 12.52 -8.82 13.43
C ALA A 405 13.86 -8.33 14.01
N LEU A 406 14.80 -9.24 14.31
CA LEU A 406 16.10 -8.91 14.89
C LEU A 406 17.00 -8.13 13.94
N ALA A 407 17.04 -8.50 12.67
CA ALA A 407 17.95 -7.91 11.69
C ALA A 407 17.72 -6.41 11.46
N THR A 408 16.51 -5.93 11.75
CA THR A 408 16.05 -4.57 11.46
C THR A 408 15.76 -3.77 12.72
N LEU A 409 16.05 -4.32 13.91
CA LEU A 409 16.00 -3.58 15.16
C LEU A 409 16.85 -2.31 15.06
N ARG A 410 16.32 -1.24 15.66
CA ARG A 410 16.93 0.08 15.69
C ARG A 410 18.35 -0.01 16.27
N ASP A 411 19.24 0.82 15.75
CA ASP A 411 20.56 1.02 16.33
C ASP A 411 20.44 1.77 17.67
N THR A 412 20.63 1.03 18.76
CA THR A 412 20.53 1.53 20.15
C THR A 412 21.62 2.56 20.48
N ARG A 413 22.69 2.61 19.68
CA ARG A 413 23.79 3.58 19.85
C ARG A 413 23.42 4.95 19.31
N LEU A 414 22.42 5.04 18.43
CA LEU A 414 21.98 6.32 17.90
C LEU A 414 21.05 7.00 18.91
N PRO A 415 21.29 8.27 19.26
CA PRO A 415 20.42 8.98 20.18
C PRO A 415 19.00 9.05 19.62
N HIS A 416 18.00 8.94 20.48
CA HIS A 416 16.62 9.23 20.08
C HIS A 416 16.49 10.75 19.91
N PRO A 417 16.02 11.25 18.76
CA PRO A 417 15.82 12.68 18.60
C PRO A 417 14.87 13.22 19.69
N PRO A 418 15.21 14.33 20.37
CA PRO A 418 14.49 14.79 21.57
C PRO A 418 13.05 15.24 21.28
N GLU A 419 12.76 15.67 20.05
CA GLU A 419 11.42 16.07 19.61
C GLU A 419 10.51 14.86 19.31
N LEU A 420 11.08 13.65 19.28
CA LEU A 420 10.35 12.40 19.11
C LEU A 420 10.09 11.84 20.52
N VAL A 421 8.86 11.93 21.00
CA VAL A 421 8.45 11.33 22.28
C VAL A 421 7.38 10.29 21.98
N ARG A 422 7.81 9.10 21.53
CA ARG A 422 6.91 7.98 21.23
C ARG A 422 7.53 6.65 21.72
N PRO A 423 6.77 5.82 22.45
CA PRO A 423 7.29 4.62 23.14
C PRO A 423 7.68 3.48 22.20
N GLU A 424 7.26 3.48 20.93
CA GLU A 424 7.45 2.35 20.00
C GLU A 424 8.88 2.26 19.43
N PHE A 425 9.69 3.30 19.62
CA PHE A 425 11.12 3.34 19.27
C PHE A 425 11.97 3.70 20.49
N THR A 426 11.45 3.41 21.69
CA THR A 426 11.99 3.84 22.97
C THR A 426 13.48 3.46 23.14
N PRO A 427 14.28 4.31 23.80
CA PRO A 427 15.58 3.90 24.32
C PRO A 427 15.48 2.98 25.55
N ASP A 428 14.28 2.72 26.06
CA ASP A 428 14.07 1.89 27.25
C ASP A 428 14.38 0.41 26.98
N HIS A 429 15.41 -0.07 27.66
CA HIS A 429 15.88 -1.45 27.57
C HIS A 429 14.84 -2.47 28.07
N GLN A 430 13.93 -2.08 28.98
CA GLN A 430 12.87 -2.99 29.48
C GLN A 430 11.84 -3.29 28.38
N LEU A 431 11.39 -2.27 27.65
CA LEU A 431 10.44 -2.44 26.54
C LEU A 431 11.09 -3.23 25.38
N LEU A 432 12.38 -3.01 25.11
CA LEU A 432 13.15 -3.83 24.17
C LEU A 432 13.21 -5.29 24.64
N GLY A 433 13.47 -5.53 25.92
CA GLY A 433 13.40 -6.85 26.54
C GLY A 433 12.06 -7.53 26.28
N ALA A 434 10.93 -6.84 26.49
CA ALA A 434 9.57 -7.36 26.29
C ALA A 434 9.30 -7.77 24.86
N TYR A 435 9.70 -6.90 23.94
CA TYR A 435 9.62 -7.20 22.53
C TYR A 435 10.45 -8.43 22.17
N LEU A 436 11.70 -8.52 22.61
CA LEU A 436 12.57 -9.66 22.31
C LEU A 436 12.07 -10.96 22.95
N ARG A 437 11.56 -10.92 24.18
CA ARG A 437 11.00 -12.09 24.86
C ARG A 437 9.82 -12.68 24.12
N THR A 438 9.00 -11.84 23.47
CA THR A 438 7.88 -12.30 22.63
C THR A 438 8.30 -13.38 21.62
N PHE A 439 9.55 -13.33 21.13
CA PHE A 439 10.14 -14.34 20.26
C PHE A 439 11.03 -15.34 21.01
N ALA A 440 11.83 -14.87 21.98
CA ALA A 440 12.82 -15.69 22.69
C ALA A 440 12.20 -16.76 23.59
N THR A 441 10.99 -16.55 24.10
CA THR A 441 10.28 -17.51 24.96
C THR A 441 9.76 -18.72 24.19
N HIS A 442 9.75 -18.67 22.85
CA HIS A 442 9.46 -19.81 21.98
C HIS A 442 10.66 -20.75 21.89
N ARG A 443 10.87 -21.55 22.95
CA ARG A 443 11.96 -22.51 23.08
C ARG A 443 11.51 -23.92 22.67
N TYR A 444 11.80 -24.29 21.44
CA TYR A 444 11.59 -25.66 20.91
C TYR A 444 12.87 -26.52 20.99
N PHE A 445 13.92 -26.00 21.61
CA PHE A 445 15.15 -26.70 21.97
C PHE A 445 15.70 -26.12 23.29
N ALA A 446 16.58 -26.87 23.95
CA ALA A 446 17.17 -26.48 25.23
C ALA A 446 18.70 -26.51 25.27
N THR A 447 19.35 -27.27 24.39
CA THR A 447 20.81 -27.47 24.43
C THR A 447 21.52 -26.78 23.27
N ALA A 448 22.83 -26.51 23.44
CA ALA A 448 23.71 -25.96 22.43
C ALA A 448 23.76 -26.82 21.15
N VAL A 449 23.72 -28.15 21.30
CA VAL A 449 23.72 -29.09 20.18
C VAL A 449 22.45 -28.93 19.34
N GLN A 450 21.29 -28.91 20.00
CA GLN A 450 20.01 -28.70 19.33
C GLN A 450 19.92 -27.29 18.72
N GLY A 451 20.46 -26.28 19.39
CA GLY A 451 20.56 -24.92 18.85
C GLY A 451 21.40 -24.86 17.57
N ARG A 452 22.50 -25.60 17.50
CA ARG A 452 23.31 -25.73 16.29
C ARG A 452 22.55 -26.42 15.16
N GLU A 453 21.82 -27.49 15.45
CA GLU A 453 20.97 -28.18 14.46
C GLU A 453 19.87 -27.25 13.94
N ALA A 454 19.21 -26.50 14.82
CA ALA A 454 18.23 -25.49 14.45
C ALA A 454 18.84 -24.38 13.57
N LEU A 455 20.04 -23.89 13.89
CA LEU A 455 20.74 -22.91 13.05
C LEU A 455 21.05 -23.49 11.66
N LEU A 456 21.56 -24.73 11.59
CA LEU A 456 21.84 -25.40 10.32
C LEU A 456 20.56 -25.56 9.49
N SER A 457 19.44 -25.93 10.11
CA SER A 457 18.14 -26.00 9.45
C SER A 457 17.74 -24.64 8.86
N LEU A 458 17.84 -23.55 9.63
CA LEU A 458 17.52 -22.21 9.15
C LEU A 458 18.38 -21.75 7.96
N VAL A 459 19.64 -22.16 7.92
CA VAL A 459 20.59 -21.73 6.88
C VAL A 459 20.48 -22.59 5.61
N SER A 460 20.24 -23.90 5.76
CA SER A 460 20.39 -24.86 4.66
C SER A 460 19.09 -25.44 4.13
N ARG A 461 17.98 -25.29 4.85
CA ARG A 461 16.69 -25.85 4.44
C ARG A 461 16.16 -25.08 3.23
N ALA A 462 15.87 -25.81 2.15
CA ALA A 462 15.02 -25.32 1.09
C ALA A 462 13.57 -25.45 1.54
N ASP A 463 12.80 -24.37 1.45
CA ASP A 463 11.39 -24.38 1.82
C ASP A 463 10.60 -25.27 0.85
N ALA A 464 9.82 -26.22 1.38
CA ALA A 464 9.03 -27.13 0.57
C ALA A 464 7.93 -26.36 -0.18
N PRO A 465 7.57 -26.74 -1.43
CA PRO A 465 6.43 -26.16 -2.11
C PRO A 465 5.15 -26.29 -1.28
N GLY A 466 4.45 -25.18 -1.04
CA GLY A 466 3.25 -25.16 -0.20
C GLY A 466 3.49 -24.87 1.28
N SER A 467 4.75 -24.84 1.74
CA SER A 467 5.06 -24.35 3.10
C SER A 467 4.75 -22.86 3.23
N PRO A 468 4.40 -22.35 4.43
CA PRO A 468 4.14 -20.93 4.63
C PRO A 468 5.28 -20.02 4.16
N ALA A 469 6.54 -20.42 4.37
CA ALA A 469 7.71 -19.66 3.93
C ALA A 469 7.81 -19.60 2.39
N ALA A 470 7.58 -20.71 1.70
CA ALA A 470 7.56 -20.74 0.23
C ALA A 470 6.38 -19.93 -0.34
N GLU A 471 5.21 -19.96 0.29
CA GLU A 471 4.06 -19.15 -0.10
C GLU A 471 4.31 -17.65 0.10
N ILE A 472 4.99 -17.25 1.18
CA ILE A 472 5.44 -15.86 1.39
C ILE A 472 6.38 -15.43 0.27
N LEU A 473 7.40 -16.22 -0.02
CA LEU A 473 8.37 -15.91 -1.07
C LEU A 473 7.68 -15.81 -2.43
N ARG A 474 6.70 -16.67 -2.73
CA ARG A 474 5.91 -16.61 -3.96
C ARG A 474 5.06 -15.35 -4.02
N ALA A 475 4.32 -15.04 -2.95
CA ALA A 475 3.47 -13.84 -2.88
C ALA A 475 4.29 -12.53 -2.96
N ARG A 476 5.53 -12.55 -2.46
CA ARG A 476 6.49 -11.45 -2.58
C ARG A 476 7.12 -11.36 -3.98
N GLY A 477 7.52 -12.50 -4.53
CA GLY A 477 8.19 -12.62 -5.82
C GLY A 477 7.28 -12.34 -7.02
N SER A 478 5.96 -12.43 -6.86
CA SER A 478 5.00 -12.01 -7.89
C SER A 478 4.94 -10.49 -8.10
N ASN A 479 5.72 -9.69 -7.35
CA ASN A 479 5.89 -8.24 -7.50
C ASN A 479 4.57 -7.42 -7.53
N THR A 480 3.51 -7.91 -6.87
CA THR A 480 2.15 -7.36 -6.98
C THR A 480 2.02 -5.90 -6.56
N TYR A 481 2.88 -5.41 -5.67
CA TYR A 481 2.76 -4.07 -5.10
C TYR A 481 4.08 -3.30 -5.20
N ARG A 482 4.06 -2.14 -5.87
CA ARG A 482 5.21 -1.23 -5.96
C ARG A 482 5.46 -0.56 -4.62
N VAL A 483 6.26 -1.23 -3.80
CA VAL A 483 6.77 -0.66 -2.55
C VAL A 483 8.29 -0.60 -2.66
N PRO A 484 8.93 0.57 -2.53
CA PRO A 484 10.39 0.71 -2.62
C PRO A 484 11.12 0.23 -1.36
N ALA A 485 10.39 -0.39 -0.42
CA ALA A 485 11.00 -1.07 0.71
C ALA A 485 11.80 -2.27 0.17
N PRO A 486 13.10 -2.39 0.50
CA PRO A 486 13.92 -3.46 -0.01
C PRO A 486 13.35 -4.80 0.45
N LEU A 487 13.41 -5.80 -0.44
CA LEU A 487 13.11 -7.17 -0.08
C LEU A 487 14.41 -7.86 0.28
N VAL A 488 14.55 -8.25 1.54
CA VAL A 488 15.76 -8.94 2.02
C VAL A 488 15.33 -10.24 2.67
N GLU A 489 15.57 -11.34 1.96
CA GLU A 489 15.26 -12.68 2.43
C GLU A 489 16.01 -13.03 3.73
N PRO A 490 15.44 -13.88 4.59
CA PRO A 490 16.10 -14.26 5.85
C PRO A 490 17.48 -14.88 5.67
N ASN A 491 17.70 -15.67 4.61
CA ASN A 491 19.00 -16.29 4.26
C ASN A 491 20.12 -15.26 4.05
N GLN A 492 19.79 -14.02 3.68
CA GLN A 492 20.73 -12.91 3.56
C GLN A 492 21.06 -12.24 4.91
N ARG A 493 20.52 -12.77 6.03
CA ARG A 493 20.65 -12.21 7.39
C ARG A 493 21.32 -13.20 8.38
N PRO A 494 22.51 -13.78 8.07
CA PRO A 494 23.12 -14.83 8.88
C PRO A 494 23.44 -14.42 10.33
N ALA A 495 23.83 -13.16 10.56
CA ALA A 495 24.04 -12.62 11.90
C ALA A 495 22.76 -12.65 12.75
N ALA A 496 21.61 -12.34 12.13
CA ALA A 496 20.32 -12.36 12.80
C ALA A 496 19.79 -13.79 13.04
N MET A 497 20.13 -14.75 12.16
CA MET A 497 19.87 -16.18 12.40
C MET A 497 20.60 -16.69 13.63
N VAL A 498 21.89 -16.36 13.77
CA VAL A 498 22.67 -16.69 14.98
C VAL A 498 22.02 -16.07 16.22
N LEU A 499 21.67 -14.77 16.18
CA LEU A 499 21.03 -14.12 17.31
C LEU A 499 19.64 -14.68 17.63
N ALA A 500 18.85 -15.11 16.64
CA ALA A 500 17.54 -15.72 16.87
C ALA A 500 17.64 -17.05 17.64
N ILE A 501 18.68 -17.85 17.36
CA ILE A 501 18.98 -19.08 18.12
C ILE A 501 19.55 -18.73 19.50
N ALA A 502 20.51 -17.81 19.56
CA ALA A 502 21.10 -17.36 20.82
C ALA A 502 20.04 -16.81 21.79
N CYS A 503 19.06 -16.04 21.31
CA CYS A 503 17.94 -15.53 22.11
C CYS A 503 17.16 -16.67 22.81
N ARG A 504 17.00 -17.82 22.15
CA ARG A 504 16.25 -18.97 22.71
C ARG A 504 17.08 -19.74 23.74
N LEU A 505 18.41 -19.71 23.66
CA LEU A 505 19.30 -20.27 24.68
C LEU A 505 19.55 -19.30 25.85
N ALA A 506 19.42 -18.01 25.61
CA ALA A 506 19.77 -16.99 26.59
C ALA A 506 18.86 -17.03 27.83
N PRO A 507 19.42 -16.94 29.05
CA PRO A 507 18.66 -17.04 30.28
C PRO A 507 17.54 -15.98 30.37
N LEU A 508 16.36 -16.41 30.82
CA LEU A 508 15.18 -15.53 30.92
C LEU A 508 14.95 -15.02 32.34
N VAL A 509 15.49 -15.67 33.37
CA VAL A 509 15.38 -15.22 34.76
C VAL A 509 16.75 -14.73 35.25
N PRO A 510 16.81 -13.63 36.02
CA PRO A 510 18.06 -13.20 36.65
C PRO A 510 18.66 -14.33 37.51
N GLY A 511 19.92 -14.65 37.28
CA GLY A 511 20.65 -15.72 38.00
C GLY A 511 20.61 -17.10 37.33
N ASP A 512 19.82 -17.28 36.28
CA ASP A 512 19.91 -18.48 35.44
C ASP A 512 21.29 -18.55 34.75
N ASP A 513 21.78 -19.78 34.58
CA ASP A 513 23.05 -20.06 33.92
C ASP A 513 22.99 -19.80 32.40
N ASP A 514 24.10 -19.31 31.84
CA ASP A 514 24.30 -19.06 30.40
C ASP A 514 25.20 -20.12 29.72
N THR A 515 25.52 -21.23 30.40
CA THR A 515 26.36 -22.33 29.88
C THR A 515 25.97 -22.81 28.48
N GLU A 516 24.68 -23.11 28.23
CA GLU A 516 24.23 -23.60 26.91
C GLU A 516 24.35 -22.53 25.82
N LEU A 517 24.12 -21.26 26.16
CA LEU A 517 24.34 -20.14 25.24
C LEU A 517 25.84 -20.02 24.90
N ARG A 518 26.71 -20.02 25.91
CA ARG A 518 28.16 -19.92 25.72
C ARG A 518 28.72 -21.10 24.93
N ALA A 519 28.28 -22.33 25.22
CA ALA A 519 28.66 -23.53 24.50
C ALA A 519 28.24 -23.46 23.02
N PHE A 520 27.03 -22.96 22.72
CA PHE A 520 26.58 -22.72 21.36
C PHE A 520 27.47 -21.70 20.64
N LEU A 521 27.70 -20.53 21.26
CA LEU A 521 28.52 -19.46 20.67
C LEU A 521 29.97 -19.90 20.43
N ALA A 522 30.55 -20.70 21.34
CA ALA A 522 31.90 -21.26 21.21
C ALA A 522 32.03 -22.23 20.02
N SER A 523 30.93 -22.85 19.60
CA SER A 523 30.91 -23.78 18.47
C SER A 523 30.82 -23.09 17.10
N LEU A 524 30.57 -21.78 17.06
CA LEU A 524 30.37 -21.03 15.82
C LEU A 524 31.71 -20.67 15.15
N PRO A 525 31.78 -20.68 13.81
CA PRO A 525 32.92 -20.12 13.09
C PRO A 525 33.14 -18.65 13.46
N SER A 526 34.40 -18.25 13.63
CA SER A 526 34.79 -16.88 14.00
C SER A 526 34.11 -15.77 13.15
N PRO A 527 33.97 -15.90 11.82
CA PRO A 527 33.24 -14.90 11.02
C PRO A 527 31.76 -14.77 11.39
N ALA A 528 31.08 -15.88 11.66
CA ALA A 528 29.66 -15.88 12.04
C ALA A 528 29.46 -15.27 13.43
N LEU A 529 30.31 -15.64 14.39
CA LEU A 529 30.30 -15.08 15.74
C LEU A 529 30.58 -13.56 15.70
N THR A 530 31.58 -13.12 14.94
CA THR A 530 31.93 -11.70 14.80
C THR A 530 30.79 -10.90 14.15
N ALA A 531 30.13 -11.45 13.12
CA ALA A 531 29.01 -10.78 12.47
C ALA A 531 27.80 -10.66 13.42
N ALA A 532 27.49 -11.72 14.18
CA ALA A 532 26.45 -11.71 15.19
C ALA A 532 26.75 -10.72 16.32
N ALA A 533 28.00 -10.65 16.79
CA ALA A 533 28.44 -9.70 17.80
C ALA A 533 28.34 -8.25 17.31
N ARG A 534 28.68 -7.94 16.06
CA ARG A 534 28.49 -6.60 15.47
C ARG A 534 27.01 -6.22 15.40
N LEU A 535 26.13 -7.17 15.10
CA LEU A 535 24.70 -6.94 15.11
C LEU A 535 24.19 -6.73 16.56
N ALA A 536 24.63 -7.55 17.52
CA ALA A 536 24.31 -7.40 18.94
C ALA A 536 24.76 -6.03 19.47
N ALA A 537 26.01 -5.62 19.21
CA ALA A 537 26.54 -4.31 19.58
C ALA A 537 25.72 -3.14 18.99
N ARG A 538 25.04 -3.36 17.87
CA ARG A 538 24.15 -2.35 17.26
C ARG A 538 22.79 -2.29 17.97
N ILE A 539 22.18 -3.45 18.25
CA ILE A 539 20.76 -3.54 18.61
C ILE A 539 20.47 -3.87 20.07
N LEU A 540 21.49 -4.31 20.83
CA LEU A 540 21.35 -4.72 22.22
C LEU A 540 22.15 -3.79 23.15
N PRO A 541 21.59 -3.41 24.30
CA PRO A 541 22.29 -2.56 25.26
C PRO A 541 23.48 -3.28 25.90
N GLY A 542 24.55 -2.54 26.21
CA GLY A 542 25.76 -3.07 26.84
C GLY A 542 26.70 -3.85 25.90
N ALA A 543 26.17 -4.49 24.86
CA ALA A 543 26.94 -5.30 23.91
C ALA A 543 28.09 -4.52 23.21
N ALA A 544 27.91 -3.22 22.96
CA ALA A 544 28.93 -2.40 22.30
C ALA A 544 30.16 -2.08 23.18
N ALA A 545 30.06 -2.26 24.50
CA ALA A 545 31.16 -2.03 25.43
C ALA A 545 32.15 -3.21 25.49
N GLU A 546 31.73 -4.38 25.00
CA GLU A 546 32.51 -5.61 25.05
C GLU A 546 33.40 -5.75 23.81
N SER A 547 34.67 -6.09 24.03
CA SER A 547 35.63 -6.35 22.95
C SER A 547 35.60 -7.80 22.45
N ASP A 548 35.20 -8.73 23.32
CA ASP A 548 35.07 -10.15 22.95
C ASP A 548 33.70 -10.40 22.28
N PRO A 549 33.66 -11.02 21.09
CA PRO A 549 32.41 -11.30 20.38
C PRO A 549 31.39 -12.14 21.17
N MET A 550 31.85 -13.10 21.98
CA MET A 550 30.96 -13.96 22.76
C MET A 550 30.38 -13.20 23.95
N GLU A 551 31.19 -12.41 24.65
CA GLU A 551 30.72 -11.55 25.73
C GLU A 551 29.76 -10.47 25.22
N ALA A 552 30.01 -9.86 24.06
CA ALA A 552 29.11 -8.87 23.47
C ALA A 552 27.68 -9.41 23.29
N ILE A 553 27.56 -10.65 22.80
CA ILE A 553 26.25 -11.31 22.62
C ILE A 553 25.65 -11.66 23.99
N THR A 554 26.43 -12.28 24.86
CA THR A 554 25.96 -12.76 26.17
C THR A 554 25.49 -11.61 27.07
N VAL A 555 26.27 -10.54 27.17
CA VAL A 555 25.93 -9.31 27.91
C VAL A 555 24.72 -8.62 27.30
N GLY A 556 24.67 -8.50 25.96
CA GLY A 556 23.54 -7.89 25.27
C GLY A 556 22.21 -8.60 25.52
N LEU A 557 22.22 -9.94 25.56
CA LEU A 557 21.02 -10.76 25.76
C LEU A 557 20.51 -10.74 27.21
N LYS A 558 21.25 -10.19 28.18
CA LYS A 558 20.73 -9.93 29.54
C LYS A 558 19.53 -8.99 29.55
N VAL A 559 19.32 -8.22 28.47
CA VAL A 559 18.08 -7.43 28.28
C VAL A 559 16.81 -8.28 28.42
N LEU A 560 16.87 -9.57 28.09
CA LEU A 560 15.75 -10.50 28.23
C LEU A 560 15.34 -10.70 29.70
N GLN A 561 16.27 -10.52 30.65
CA GLN A 561 16.02 -10.72 32.09
C GLN A 561 15.38 -9.51 32.77
N LEU A 562 15.30 -8.36 32.08
CA LEU A 562 14.83 -7.09 32.66
C LEU A 562 13.32 -7.03 32.92
N ILE A 563 12.58 -8.09 32.55
CA ILE A 563 11.11 -8.13 32.63
C ILE A 563 10.68 -8.80 33.92
N GLY A 564 9.85 -8.09 34.70
CA GLY A 564 9.36 -8.54 35.99
C GLY A 564 9.90 -7.74 37.19
N ALA A 565 10.72 -6.71 36.98
CA ALA A 565 11.16 -5.83 38.07
C ALA A 565 9.98 -4.97 38.61
N HIS A 566 9.06 -4.53 37.76
CA HIS A 566 7.89 -3.73 38.16
C HIS A 566 6.80 -4.49 38.92
N THR A 567 6.85 -5.83 38.98
CA THR A 567 5.96 -6.64 39.81
C THR A 567 6.63 -7.15 41.09
N ARG A 568 7.94 -6.93 41.28
CA ARG A 568 8.67 -7.32 42.49
C ARG A 568 8.82 -6.18 43.51
N GLU A 569 8.64 -4.92 43.11
CA GLU A 569 8.53 -3.79 44.04
C GLU A 569 7.06 -3.51 44.36
N GLY A 570 6.47 -4.46 45.08
CA GLY A 570 5.10 -4.44 45.56
C GLY A 570 4.98 -5.32 46.81
N THR A 571 5.88 -5.09 47.77
CA THR A 571 5.76 -5.55 49.16
C THR A 571 5.78 -4.35 50.08
#